data_AF-A0A972W9S5-F1
#
_entry.id   AF-A0A972W9S5-F1
#
_cell.length_a   1.000
_cell.length_b   1.000
_cell.length_c   1.000
_cell.angle_alpha   90.00
_cell.angle_beta   90.00
_cell.angle_gamma   90.00
#
_symmetry.space_group_name_H-M   'P 1'
#
loop_
_entity.id
_entity.type
_entity.pdbx_description
1 polymer ?
#
loop_
_entity_poly.entity_id
_entity_poly.type
_entity_poly.pdbx_seq_one_letter_code
_entity_poly.pdbx_strand_id
1 'polypeptide(L)'
;MTALGKIHKLGVMLPLPVLPTGSGAFDYRVPDGMDLEPGDFVTVPFGHRRAVGVVWGAAAGGVSDAKLKDIIERLDCPPLPEVSRRFVDWVARYTISPPGAVLKMVMSVPDALSPPKPVTAYALTPNPGDFKKTAARERVLAVLDGAPPLPATELARQAATGPGVVAGLAKAGVLITVALAPNIAALGVEPDWEKPGPALSVDQEQAAKILEQATETSGFSVVLLDGVPGSGKTEVYFQAVAKALEHSRQVLVLLPEIALSAQWLARFKARFGGDPVEWHSDLTPSVRRDTWRAISEGRARVVVGARSALFLPFPDLALIVADEEHDASFKQEDGVIYNARDMAVV
;
A
#
# COMPACT_ATOMS: atom_id res chain seq x y z
N MET A 1 11.09 -25.77 -43.40
CA MET A 1 11.23 -24.32 -43.09
C MET A 1 10.28 -23.99 -41.95
N THR A 2 10.70 -24.38 -40.75
CA THR A 2 9.94 -24.24 -39.51
C THR A 2 9.61 -22.77 -39.27
N ALA A 3 8.34 -22.46 -39.06
CA ALA A 3 7.90 -21.12 -38.69
C ALA A 3 8.69 -20.67 -37.46
N LEU A 4 9.59 -19.70 -37.63
CA LEU A 4 10.20 -18.96 -36.54
C LEU A 4 9.04 -18.35 -35.74
N GLY A 5 8.75 -18.92 -34.58
CA GLY A 5 7.74 -18.41 -33.67
C GLY A 5 8.00 -16.92 -33.45
N LYS A 6 6.98 -16.08 -33.63
CA LYS A 6 7.10 -14.63 -33.42
C LYS A 6 7.65 -14.41 -32.02
N ILE A 7 8.81 -13.76 -31.93
CA ILE A 7 9.39 -13.37 -30.64
C ILE A 7 8.40 -12.44 -29.94
N HIS A 8 7.88 -12.87 -28.80
CA HIS A 8 7.00 -12.06 -27.97
C HIS A 8 7.85 -11.00 -27.24
N LYS A 9 7.47 -9.72 -27.36
CA LYS A 9 8.22 -8.59 -26.83
C LYS A 9 7.27 -7.63 -26.13
N LEU A 10 7.72 -7.12 -24.98
CA LEU A 10 6.95 -6.17 -24.17
C LEU A 10 7.83 -4.98 -23.79
N GLY A 11 7.21 -3.82 -23.64
CA GLY A 11 7.84 -2.64 -23.06
C GLY A 11 7.77 -2.71 -21.54
N VAL A 12 8.90 -2.58 -20.87
CA VAL A 12 9.01 -2.53 -19.40
C VAL A 12 9.46 -1.14 -18.98
N MET A 13 8.63 -0.46 -18.20
CA MET A 13 8.98 0.82 -17.60
C MET A 13 9.79 0.59 -16.33
N LEU A 14 10.93 1.28 -16.23
CA LEU A 14 11.80 1.23 -15.05
C LEU A 14 11.61 2.47 -14.19
N PRO A 15 11.69 2.37 -12.84
CA PRO A 15 11.55 3.49 -11.91
C PRO A 15 12.82 4.37 -11.88
N LEU A 16 13.24 4.84 -13.05
CA LEU A 16 14.48 5.58 -13.29
C LEU A 16 14.16 6.86 -14.07
N PRO A 17 14.88 7.98 -13.82
CA PRO A 17 14.69 9.23 -14.54
C PRO A 17 15.35 9.20 -15.93
N VAL A 18 15.09 8.15 -16.70
CA VAL A 18 15.63 7.96 -18.04
C VAL A 18 14.48 7.92 -19.02
N LEU A 19 14.64 8.62 -20.13
CA LEU A 19 13.73 8.58 -21.27
C LEU A 19 14.36 7.70 -22.35
N PRO A 20 14.02 6.40 -22.42
CA PRO A 20 14.28 5.65 -23.64
C PRO A 20 13.51 6.31 -24.80
N THR A 21 14.00 6.12 -26.03
CA THR A 21 13.37 6.64 -27.24
C THR A 21 11.90 6.25 -27.32
N GLY A 22 10.99 7.22 -27.50
CA GLY A 22 9.56 6.97 -27.70
C GLY A 22 8.75 6.91 -26.41
N SER A 23 8.30 5.70 -26.03
CA SER A 23 7.22 5.42 -25.07
C SER A 23 7.58 5.49 -23.59
N GLY A 24 8.82 5.80 -23.23
CA GLY A 24 9.27 5.81 -21.84
C GLY A 24 9.51 4.42 -21.22
N ALA A 25 9.36 3.35 -22.00
CA ALA A 25 9.65 1.97 -21.60
C ALA A 25 10.82 1.37 -22.42
N PHE A 26 11.46 0.34 -21.89
CA PHE A 26 12.52 -0.42 -22.56
C PHE A 26 11.96 -1.73 -23.11
N ASP A 27 12.32 -2.08 -24.34
CA ASP A 27 11.88 -3.33 -24.96
C ASP A 27 12.66 -4.54 -24.44
N TYR A 28 11.94 -5.58 -24.03
CA TYR A 28 12.49 -6.87 -23.61
C TYR A 28 11.80 -8.03 -24.34
N ARG A 29 12.51 -9.15 -24.43
CA ARG A 29 11.94 -10.42 -24.90
C ARG A 29 11.26 -11.14 -23.74
N VAL A 30 10.07 -11.68 -23.99
CA VAL A 30 9.36 -12.58 -23.07
C VAL A 30 9.86 -14.01 -23.32
N PRO A 31 10.44 -14.71 -22.33
CA PRO A 31 10.83 -16.11 -22.47
C PRO A 31 9.63 -17.02 -22.73
N ASP A 32 9.87 -18.14 -23.43
CA ASP A 32 8.86 -19.18 -23.62
C ASP A 32 8.36 -19.71 -22.25
N GLY A 33 7.04 -19.87 -22.11
CA GLY A 33 6.41 -20.34 -20.87
C GLY A 33 6.19 -19.27 -19.81
N MET A 34 6.57 -18.01 -20.07
CA MET A 34 6.22 -16.87 -19.23
C MET A 34 5.03 -16.12 -19.84
N ASP A 35 3.92 -16.07 -19.10
CA ASP A 35 2.77 -15.26 -19.46
C ASP A 35 2.81 -13.95 -18.65
N LEU A 36 2.72 -12.82 -19.35
CA LEU A 36 2.88 -11.49 -18.78
C LEU A 36 1.80 -10.56 -19.32
N GLU A 37 1.18 -9.81 -18.42
CA GLU A 37 0.18 -8.82 -18.75
C GLU A 37 0.64 -7.40 -18.39
N PRO A 38 0.09 -6.34 -19.03
CA PRO A 38 0.36 -4.96 -18.64
C PRO A 38 -0.01 -4.70 -17.18
N GLY A 39 0.96 -4.26 -16.40
CA GLY A 39 0.87 -4.08 -14.94
C GLY A 39 1.73 -5.07 -14.16
N ASP A 40 2.14 -6.19 -14.75
CA ASP A 40 2.99 -7.15 -14.05
C ASP A 40 4.34 -6.54 -13.64
N PHE A 41 4.71 -6.77 -12.38
CA PHE A 41 6.02 -6.42 -11.87
C PHE A 41 7.04 -7.47 -12.30
N VAL A 42 8.16 -7.05 -12.88
CA VAL A 42 9.18 -7.96 -13.43
C VAL A 42 10.60 -7.54 -13.07
N THR A 43 11.48 -8.52 -12.89
CA THR A 43 12.93 -8.27 -12.84
C THR A 43 13.52 -8.39 -14.24
N VAL A 44 14.28 -7.39 -14.65
CA VAL A 44 14.93 -7.34 -15.97
C VAL A 44 16.41 -6.98 -15.86
N PRO A 45 17.24 -7.37 -16.84
CA PRO A 45 18.64 -6.94 -16.89
C PRO A 45 18.70 -5.50 -17.41
N PHE A 46 19.46 -4.64 -16.72
CA PHE A 46 19.65 -3.25 -17.09
C PHE A 46 21.13 -2.84 -16.91
N GLY A 47 21.83 -2.63 -18.03
CA GLY A 47 23.29 -2.50 -18.03
C GLY A 47 23.95 -3.75 -17.43
N HIS A 48 24.73 -3.56 -16.36
CA HIS A 48 25.42 -4.61 -15.60
C HIS A 48 24.67 -5.10 -14.35
N ARG A 49 23.48 -4.56 -14.07
CA ARG A 49 22.68 -4.89 -12.88
C ARG A 49 21.31 -5.47 -13.26
N ARG A 50 20.60 -5.96 -12.26
CA ARG A 50 19.16 -6.24 -12.34
C ARG A 50 18.37 -5.01 -11.89
N ALA A 51 17.21 -4.80 -12.47
CA ALA A 51 16.27 -3.75 -12.08
C ALA A 51 14.86 -4.34 -12.03
N VAL A 52 14.04 -3.83 -11.12
CA VAL A 52 12.61 -4.14 -11.08
C VAL A 52 11.88 -3.06 -11.86
N GLY A 53 10.94 -3.46 -12.72
CA GLY A 53 10.09 -2.58 -13.50
C GLY A 53 8.68 -3.12 -13.62
N VAL A 54 7.86 -2.43 -14.40
CA VAL A 54 6.47 -2.81 -14.67
C VAL A 54 6.29 -3.00 -16.17
N VAL A 55 5.64 -4.09 -16.57
CA VAL A 55 5.21 -4.30 -17.95
C VAL A 55 4.21 -3.20 -18.31
N TRP A 56 4.58 -2.30 -19.22
CA TRP A 56 3.73 -1.16 -19.60
C TRP A 56 2.76 -1.51 -20.71
N GLY A 57 3.16 -2.42 -21.61
CA GLY A 57 2.36 -2.84 -22.76
C GLY A 57 3.24 -3.37 -23.90
N ALA A 58 2.77 -3.17 -25.12
CA ALA A 58 3.51 -3.58 -26.31
C ALA A 58 4.86 -2.87 -26.41
N ALA A 59 5.87 -3.61 -26.92
CA ALA A 59 7.18 -3.05 -27.24
C ALA A 59 7.06 -1.90 -28.25
N ALA A 60 7.87 -0.85 -28.08
CA ALA A 60 7.90 0.28 -29.00
C ALA A 60 8.54 -0.09 -30.35
N GLY A 61 9.40 -1.10 -30.35
CA GLY A 61 10.17 -1.53 -31.52
C GLY A 61 11.41 -0.66 -31.73
N GLY A 62 12.05 -0.83 -32.89
CA GLY A 62 13.29 -0.11 -33.23
C GLY A 62 14.57 -0.74 -32.69
N VAL A 63 14.47 -1.77 -31.84
CA VAL A 63 15.61 -2.61 -31.41
C VAL A 63 15.58 -3.95 -32.14
N SER A 64 16.72 -4.33 -32.73
CA SER A 64 16.88 -5.64 -33.38
C SER A 64 16.76 -6.77 -32.37
N ASP A 65 16.14 -7.88 -32.78
CA ASP A 65 15.87 -9.05 -31.94
C ASP A 65 17.12 -9.59 -31.24
N ALA A 66 18.29 -9.53 -31.90
CA ALA A 66 19.57 -9.98 -31.35
C ALA A 66 20.10 -9.14 -30.16
N LYS A 67 19.61 -7.89 -29.99
CA LYS A 67 20.02 -6.99 -28.90
C LYS A 67 19.07 -7.05 -27.71
N LEU A 68 17.90 -7.65 -27.87
CA LEU A 68 16.94 -7.79 -26.79
C LEU A 68 17.45 -8.76 -25.75
N LYS A 69 17.36 -8.33 -24.50
CA LYS A 69 17.56 -9.20 -23.34
C LYS A 69 16.22 -9.77 -22.89
N ASP A 70 16.29 -10.89 -22.20
CA ASP A 70 15.10 -11.57 -21.71
C ASP A 70 14.65 -10.98 -20.37
N ILE A 71 13.33 -10.95 -20.15
CA ILE A 71 12.74 -10.76 -18.81
C ILE A 71 13.16 -11.93 -17.94
N ILE A 72 13.59 -11.66 -16.71
CA ILE A 72 14.19 -12.69 -15.85
C ILE A 72 13.14 -13.42 -15.05
N GLU A 73 12.21 -12.70 -14.42
CA GLU A 73 11.13 -13.26 -13.60
C GLU A 73 9.98 -12.28 -13.48
N ARG A 74 8.76 -12.82 -13.30
CA ARG A 74 7.61 -12.10 -12.78
C ARG A 74 7.65 -12.13 -11.25
N LEU A 75 7.41 -11.00 -10.61
CA LEU A 75 7.35 -10.89 -9.15
C LEU A 75 5.97 -11.31 -8.63
N ASP A 76 5.95 -11.88 -7.42
CA ASP A 76 4.73 -12.33 -6.74
C ASP A 76 4.06 -11.15 -6.00
N CYS A 77 3.34 -10.35 -6.77
CA CYS A 77 2.62 -9.16 -6.35
C CYS A 77 1.44 -8.92 -7.30
N PRO A 78 0.29 -8.41 -6.82
CA PRO A 78 -0.76 -7.96 -7.73
C PRO A 78 -0.23 -7.02 -8.81
N PRO A 79 -0.72 -7.12 -10.06
CA PRO A 79 -0.30 -6.23 -11.13
C PRO A 79 -0.70 -4.79 -10.82
N LEU A 80 0.10 -3.83 -11.29
CA LEU A 80 -0.23 -2.41 -11.20
C LEU A 80 -1.52 -2.13 -11.99
N PRO A 81 -2.58 -1.62 -11.35
CA PRO A 81 -3.85 -1.38 -12.03
C PRO A 81 -3.70 -0.48 -13.26
N GLU A 82 -4.56 -0.68 -14.26
CA GLU A 82 -4.55 0.13 -15.47
C GLU A 82 -4.74 1.62 -15.16
N VAL A 83 -5.64 1.94 -14.22
CA VAL A 83 -5.85 3.32 -13.76
C VAL A 83 -4.57 3.94 -13.21
N SER A 84 -3.78 3.20 -12.43
CA SER A 84 -2.50 3.67 -11.91
C SER A 84 -1.47 3.89 -13.01
N ARG A 85 -1.42 3.01 -14.02
CA ARG A 85 -0.52 3.19 -15.19
C ARG A 85 -0.91 4.43 -15.99
N ARG A 86 -2.20 4.63 -16.26
CA ARG A 86 -2.72 5.83 -16.94
C ARG A 86 -2.44 7.09 -16.14
N PHE A 87 -2.59 7.05 -14.82
CA PHE A 87 -2.29 8.15 -13.92
C PHE A 87 -0.80 8.52 -13.96
N VAL A 88 0.10 7.54 -13.92
CA VAL A 88 1.56 7.76 -14.08
C VAL A 88 1.86 8.47 -15.41
N ASP A 89 1.31 7.99 -16.52
CA ASP A 89 1.50 8.60 -17.84
C ASP A 89 0.95 10.03 -17.89
N TRP A 90 -0.22 10.26 -17.28
CA TRP A 90 -0.84 11.58 -17.23
C TRP A 90 0.01 12.57 -16.41
N VAL A 91 0.40 12.20 -15.18
CA VAL A 91 1.20 13.04 -14.29
C VAL A 91 2.56 13.34 -14.92
N ALA A 92 3.19 12.35 -15.55
CA ALA A 92 4.46 12.52 -16.24
C ALA A 92 4.36 13.55 -17.37
N ARG A 93 3.30 13.46 -18.20
CA ARG A 93 3.05 14.43 -19.28
C ARG A 93 2.74 15.82 -18.74
N TYR A 94 1.86 15.92 -17.74
CA TYR A 94 1.42 17.19 -17.19
C TYR A 94 2.55 17.94 -16.50
N THR A 95 3.40 17.23 -15.75
CA THR A 95 4.52 17.82 -15.00
C THR A 95 5.82 17.84 -15.80
N ILE A 96 5.81 17.39 -17.07
CA ILE A 96 6.99 17.27 -17.94
C ILE A 96 8.11 16.48 -17.23
N SER A 97 7.72 15.46 -16.48
CA SER A 97 8.64 14.60 -15.74
C SER A 97 8.86 13.29 -16.48
N PRO A 98 10.05 12.66 -16.36
CA PRO A 98 10.25 11.31 -16.90
C PRO A 98 9.22 10.34 -16.27
N PRO A 99 8.52 9.51 -17.07
CA PRO A 99 7.48 8.61 -16.54
C PRO A 99 8.06 7.60 -15.54
N GLY A 100 9.30 7.15 -15.73
CA GLY A 100 10.00 6.34 -14.75
C GLY A 100 10.24 7.03 -13.39
N ALA A 101 10.37 8.37 -13.36
CA ALA A 101 10.45 9.11 -12.10
C ALA A 101 9.10 9.15 -11.38
N VAL A 102 8.00 9.22 -12.12
CA VAL A 102 6.64 9.14 -11.56
C VAL A 102 6.32 7.72 -11.09
N LEU A 103 6.66 6.70 -11.88
CA LEU A 103 6.54 5.29 -11.51
C LEU A 103 7.30 4.97 -10.22
N LYS A 104 8.45 5.61 -9.99
CA LYS A 104 9.21 5.45 -8.73
C LYS A 104 8.41 5.87 -7.50
N MET A 105 7.48 6.83 -7.62
CA MET A 105 6.59 7.21 -6.50
C MET A 105 5.57 6.12 -6.18
N VAL A 106 5.04 5.46 -7.22
CA VAL A 106 4.15 4.29 -7.08
C VAL A 106 4.90 3.10 -6.47
N MET A 107 6.13 2.88 -6.92
CA MET A 107 7.04 1.82 -6.45
C MET A 107 7.88 2.26 -5.24
N SER A 108 7.34 3.10 -4.37
CA SER A 108 8.08 3.69 -3.24
C SER A 108 8.48 2.69 -2.15
N VAL A 109 7.99 1.44 -2.21
CA VAL A 109 8.33 0.36 -1.27
C VAL A 109 8.72 -0.91 -2.04
N PRO A 110 9.97 -1.01 -2.53
CA PRO A 110 10.43 -2.15 -3.34
C PRO A 110 10.27 -3.52 -2.64
N ASP A 111 10.45 -3.57 -1.32
CA ASP A 111 10.28 -4.79 -0.52
C ASP A 111 8.84 -5.31 -0.54
N ALA A 112 7.85 -4.49 -0.92
CA ALA A 112 6.45 -4.91 -1.02
C ALA A 112 6.19 -5.78 -2.25
N LEU A 113 7.07 -5.72 -3.25
CA LEU A 113 6.94 -6.49 -4.50
C LEU A 113 7.40 -7.94 -4.34
N SER A 114 7.99 -8.29 -3.20
CA SER A 114 8.36 -9.66 -2.85
C SER A 114 7.46 -10.18 -1.72
N PRO A 115 7.19 -11.51 -1.65
CA PRO A 115 6.38 -12.08 -0.59
C PRO A 115 6.88 -11.64 0.79
N PRO A 116 5.96 -11.34 1.72
CA PRO A 116 6.34 -10.85 3.03
C PRO A 116 7.09 -11.96 3.77
N LYS A 117 8.24 -11.60 4.35
CA LYS A 117 9.14 -12.58 4.98
C LYS A 117 8.47 -13.18 6.22
N PRO A 118 8.64 -14.49 6.49
CA PRO A 118 8.15 -15.09 7.73
C PRO A 118 8.69 -14.37 8.96
N VAL A 119 7.86 -14.25 9.99
CA VAL A 119 8.24 -13.67 11.28
C VAL A 119 8.74 -14.77 12.19
N THR A 120 9.94 -14.62 12.72
CA THR A 120 10.46 -15.53 13.75
C THR A 120 9.71 -15.33 15.06
N ALA A 121 8.92 -16.32 15.45
CA ALA A 121 8.26 -16.42 16.73
C ALA A 121 8.87 -17.51 17.60
N TYR A 122 8.49 -17.51 18.87
CA TYR A 122 8.99 -18.45 19.87
C TYR A 122 7.84 -19.21 20.51
N ALA A 123 8.02 -20.51 20.66
CA ALA A 123 7.11 -21.40 21.38
C ALA A 123 7.88 -22.18 22.44
N LEU A 124 7.17 -22.72 23.43
CA LEU A 124 7.77 -23.66 24.38
C LEU A 124 8.28 -24.88 23.64
N THR A 125 9.51 -25.29 23.95
CA THR A 125 9.98 -26.60 23.53
C THR A 125 9.17 -27.69 24.25
N PRO A 126 8.83 -28.82 23.60
CA PRO A 126 8.13 -29.92 24.26
C PRO A 126 8.88 -30.54 25.43
N ASN A 127 10.22 -30.46 25.43
CA ASN A 127 11.08 -31.00 26.48
C ASN A 127 12.20 -30.02 26.84
N PRO A 128 11.95 -29.06 27.73
CA PRO A 128 12.96 -28.08 28.11
C PRO A 128 14.05 -28.76 28.94
N GLY A 129 15.28 -28.70 28.47
CA GLY A 129 16.44 -29.13 29.26
C GLY A 129 16.66 -28.26 30.50
N ASP A 130 17.63 -28.61 31.34
CA ASP A 130 17.93 -27.83 32.54
C ASP A 130 18.39 -26.40 32.21
N PHE A 131 17.74 -25.43 32.84
CA PHE A 131 18.11 -24.02 32.71
C PHE A 131 17.96 -23.28 34.04
N LYS A 132 18.74 -22.21 34.20
CA LYS A 132 18.62 -21.33 35.37
C LYS A 132 17.25 -20.64 35.37
N LYS A 133 16.40 -21.01 36.33
CA LYS A 133 15.12 -20.34 36.58
C LYS A 133 15.37 -18.98 37.21
N THR A 134 14.70 -17.97 36.67
CA THR A 134 14.65 -16.61 37.22
C THR A 134 13.23 -16.11 37.06
N ALA A 135 12.79 -15.19 37.92
CA ALA A 135 11.42 -14.66 37.85
C ALA A 135 11.06 -14.07 36.47
N ALA A 136 12.03 -13.46 35.77
CA ALA A 136 11.84 -12.96 34.42
C ALA A 136 11.65 -14.09 33.38
N ARG A 137 12.40 -15.19 33.50
CA ARG A 137 12.27 -16.36 32.61
C ARG A 137 10.95 -17.09 32.85
N GLU A 138 10.55 -17.25 34.11
CA GLU A 138 9.29 -17.89 34.48
C GLU A 138 8.07 -17.12 33.93
N ARG A 139 8.10 -15.79 33.94
CA ARG A 139 7.05 -14.98 33.28
C ARG A 139 6.97 -15.23 31.78
N VAL A 140 8.11 -15.36 31.09
CA VAL A 140 8.13 -15.67 29.64
C VAL A 140 7.49 -17.04 29.38
N LEU A 141 7.79 -18.05 30.21
CA LEU A 141 7.21 -19.38 30.07
C LEU A 141 5.71 -19.37 30.36
N ALA A 142 5.28 -18.63 31.39
CA ALA A 142 3.86 -18.50 31.72
C ALA A 142 3.05 -17.82 30.61
N VAL A 143 3.63 -16.86 29.87
CA VAL A 143 2.97 -16.25 28.70
C VAL A 143 2.77 -17.25 27.56
N LEU A 144 3.69 -18.18 27.36
CA LEU A 144 3.60 -19.19 26.29
C LEU A 144 2.87 -20.47 26.71
N ASP A 145 2.48 -20.62 27.98
CA ASP A 145 1.76 -21.78 28.45
C ASP A 145 0.33 -21.78 27.88
N GLY A 146 0.04 -22.70 26.96
CA GLY A 146 -1.24 -22.77 26.26
C GLY A 146 -1.49 -21.66 25.22
N ALA A 147 -0.51 -20.77 24.97
CA ALA A 147 -0.62 -19.69 23.99
C ALA A 147 0.05 -20.07 22.65
N PRO A 148 -0.38 -19.46 21.52
CA PRO A 148 0.31 -19.63 20.23
C PRO A 148 1.73 -19.04 20.28
N PRO A 149 2.63 -19.42 19.34
CA PRO A 149 3.96 -18.83 19.26
C PRO A 149 3.90 -17.31 19.13
N LEU A 150 4.80 -16.58 19.81
CA LEU A 150 4.83 -15.11 19.79
C LEU A 150 6.20 -14.57 19.33
N PRO A 151 6.23 -13.46 18.57
CA PRO A 151 7.47 -12.74 18.27
C PRO A 151 8.20 -12.30 19.55
N ALA A 152 9.53 -12.25 19.54
CA ALA A 152 10.32 -11.93 20.74
C ALA A 152 9.92 -10.63 21.43
N THR A 153 9.66 -9.56 20.67
CA THR A 153 9.28 -8.25 21.21
C THR A 153 7.95 -8.31 21.93
N GLU A 154 6.96 -8.98 21.33
CA GLU A 154 5.63 -9.10 21.91
C GLU A 154 5.63 -10.00 23.15
N LEU A 155 6.35 -11.12 23.07
CA LEU A 155 6.56 -12.01 24.21
C LEU A 155 7.25 -11.30 25.37
N ALA A 156 8.29 -10.51 25.10
CA ALA A 156 8.99 -9.72 26.11
C ALA A 156 8.07 -8.66 26.74
N ARG A 157 7.24 -7.98 25.92
CA ARG A 157 6.26 -7.00 26.36
C ARG A 157 5.21 -7.62 27.28
N GLN A 158 4.58 -8.72 26.87
CA GLN A 158 3.57 -9.41 27.67
C GLN A 158 4.14 -9.99 28.96
N ALA A 159 5.38 -10.49 28.92
CA ALA A 159 6.08 -11.01 30.11
C ALA A 159 6.69 -9.92 31.01
N ALA A 160 6.51 -8.64 30.66
CA ALA A 160 7.13 -7.49 31.34
C ALA A 160 8.64 -7.71 31.58
N THR A 161 9.37 -7.99 30.49
CA THR A 161 10.80 -8.25 30.50
C THR A 161 11.52 -7.69 29.26
N GLY A 162 12.84 -7.85 29.20
CA GLY A 162 13.65 -7.44 28.06
C GLY A 162 13.79 -8.53 26.99
N PRO A 163 13.93 -8.18 25.70
CA PRO A 163 14.13 -9.16 24.61
C PRO A 163 15.31 -10.11 24.81
N GLY A 164 16.34 -9.68 25.54
CA GLY A 164 17.50 -10.52 25.88
C GLY A 164 17.14 -11.74 26.74
N VAL A 165 16.07 -11.69 27.52
CA VAL A 165 15.59 -12.84 28.31
C VAL A 165 15.02 -13.91 27.39
N VAL A 166 14.22 -13.51 26.39
CA VAL A 166 13.67 -14.40 25.36
C VAL A 166 14.80 -15.03 24.55
N ALA A 167 15.76 -14.23 24.08
CA ALA A 167 16.93 -14.74 23.35
C ALA A 167 17.77 -15.72 24.19
N GLY A 168 17.93 -15.44 25.49
CA GLY A 168 18.63 -16.32 26.42
C GLY A 168 17.91 -17.66 26.64
N LEU A 169 16.58 -17.67 26.69
CA LEU A 169 15.79 -18.90 26.78
C LEU A 169 15.82 -19.71 25.48
N ALA A 170 15.78 -19.05 24.33
CA ALA A 170 15.96 -19.70 23.03
C ALA A 170 17.35 -20.33 22.90
N LYS A 171 18.41 -19.61 23.28
CA LYS A 171 19.78 -20.14 23.28
C LYS A 171 19.96 -21.31 24.25
N ALA A 172 19.24 -21.30 25.37
CA ALA A 172 19.22 -22.41 26.32
C ALA A 172 18.35 -23.60 25.85
N GLY A 173 17.74 -23.54 24.67
CA GLY A 173 16.89 -24.60 24.12
C GLY A 173 15.52 -24.73 24.78
N VAL A 174 15.13 -23.79 25.64
CA VAL A 174 13.82 -23.78 26.33
C VAL A 174 12.71 -23.25 25.41
N LEU A 175 13.07 -22.41 24.44
CA LEU A 175 12.18 -21.94 23.39
C LEU A 175 12.66 -22.46 22.04
N ILE A 176 11.72 -22.87 21.19
CA ILE A 176 11.97 -23.18 19.78
C ILE A 176 11.50 -22.03 18.90
N THR A 177 12.19 -21.83 17.77
CA THR A 177 11.78 -20.85 16.77
C THR A 177 10.74 -21.45 15.84
N VAL A 178 9.63 -20.74 15.68
CA VAL A 178 8.57 -21.06 14.71
C VAL A 178 8.49 -19.92 13.71
N ALA A 179 8.46 -20.25 12.42
CA ALA A 179 8.19 -19.27 11.37
C ALA A 179 6.68 -19.04 11.30
N LEU A 180 6.22 -17.85 11.71
CA LEU A 180 4.83 -17.44 11.54
C LEU A 180 4.67 -16.68 10.22
N ALA A 181 3.48 -16.80 9.63
CA ALA A 181 3.04 -15.84 8.64
C ALA A 181 3.07 -14.44 9.27
N PRO A 182 3.52 -13.41 8.54
CA PRO A 182 3.48 -12.03 9.03
C PRO A 182 2.05 -11.66 9.41
N ASN A 183 1.89 -10.89 10.50
CA ASN A 183 0.58 -10.47 11.00
C ASN A 183 0.00 -9.35 10.11
N ILE A 184 -0.39 -9.75 8.90
CA ILE A 184 -1.05 -8.92 7.90
C ILE A 184 -2.54 -8.75 8.26
N ALA A 185 -3.09 -9.63 9.09
CA ALA A 185 -4.52 -9.70 9.40
C ALA A 185 -5.09 -8.42 10.03
N ALA A 186 -4.27 -7.64 10.74
CA ALA A 186 -4.70 -6.35 11.29
C ALA A 186 -4.93 -5.28 10.20
N LEU A 187 -4.25 -5.38 9.06
CA LEU A 187 -4.39 -4.47 7.92
C LEU A 187 -5.45 -5.02 6.96
N GLY A 188 -6.63 -4.41 6.98
CA GLY A 188 -7.77 -4.82 6.16
C GLY A 188 -8.93 -5.44 6.94
N VAL A 189 -8.98 -5.24 8.26
CA VAL A 189 -10.26 -5.32 8.99
C VAL A 189 -11.19 -4.28 8.38
N GLU A 190 -12.33 -4.74 7.88
CA GLU A 190 -13.32 -3.87 7.26
C GLU A 190 -13.95 -2.98 8.33
N PRO A 191 -13.91 -1.64 8.18
CA PRO A 191 -14.55 -0.74 9.11
C PRO A 191 -16.07 -0.97 9.11
N ASP A 192 -16.70 -0.86 10.27
CA ASP A 192 -18.15 -1.02 10.44
C ASP A 192 -18.87 0.21 9.90
N TRP A 193 -19.31 0.14 8.64
CA TRP A 193 -20.00 1.24 7.96
C TRP A 193 -21.44 1.44 8.49
N GLU A 194 -22.06 0.40 9.05
CA GLU A 194 -23.41 0.42 9.64
C GLU A 194 -23.46 1.09 11.00
N LYS A 195 -22.31 1.19 11.69
CA LYS A 195 -22.22 1.84 12.99
C LYS A 195 -22.80 3.27 12.93
N PRO A 196 -23.74 3.63 13.82
CA PRO A 196 -24.39 4.94 13.76
C PRO A 196 -23.40 6.07 14.06
N GLY A 197 -23.46 7.11 13.23
CA GLY A 197 -22.77 8.38 13.45
C GLY A 197 -23.59 9.37 14.29
N PRO A 198 -23.06 10.58 14.56
CA PRO A 198 -23.83 11.67 15.16
C PRO A 198 -25.00 12.08 14.25
N ALA A 199 -26.06 12.63 14.85
CA ALA A 199 -27.17 13.20 14.09
C ALA A 199 -26.69 14.41 13.27
N LEU A 200 -26.96 14.38 11.96
CA LEU A 200 -26.61 15.45 11.04
C LEU A 200 -27.66 16.57 11.10
N SER A 201 -27.25 17.81 10.82
CA SER A 201 -28.20 18.90 10.55
C SER A 201 -28.86 18.72 9.18
N VAL A 202 -29.95 19.44 8.92
CA VAL A 202 -30.65 19.39 7.63
C VAL A 202 -29.71 19.70 6.46
N ASP A 203 -28.85 20.71 6.60
CA ASP A 203 -27.89 21.09 5.55
C ASP A 203 -26.81 20.00 5.35
N GLN A 204 -26.34 19.39 6.44
CA GLN A 204 -25.38 18.28 6.39
C GLN A 204 -25.98 17.03 5.74
N GLU A 205 -27.24 16.70 6.05
CA GLU A 205 -27.95 15.58 5.42
C GLU A 205 -28.13 15.79 3.92
N GLN A 206 -28.45 17.02 3.49
CA GLN A 206 -28.55 17.35 2.07
C GLN A 206 -27.20 17.20 1.36
N ALA A 207 -26.12 17.72 1.96
CA ALA A 207 -24.78 17.57 1.42
C ALA A 207 -24.32 16.09 1.39
N ALA A 208 -24.60 15.32 2.44
CA ALA A 208 -24.28 13.90 2.52
C ALA A 208 -24.98 13.11 1.39
N LYS A 209 -26.28 13.35 1.16
CA LYS A 209 -27.01 12.70 0.06
C LYS A 209 -26.41 12.99 -1.32
N ILE A 210 -25.92 14.20 -1.55
CA ILE A 210 -25.24 14.54 -2.81
C ILE A 210 -23.96 13.71 -2.96
N LEU A 211 -23.16 13.58 -1.88
CA LEU A 211 -21.94 12.79 -1.91
C LEU A 211 -22.21 11.27 -2.04
N GLU A 212 -23.23 10.75 -1.38
CA GLU A 212 -23.67 9.35 -1.49
C GLU A 212 -24.13 9.02 -2.92
N GLN A 213 -24.93 9.89 -3.54
CA GLN A 213 -25.36 9.70 -4.93
C GLN A 213 -24.17 9.75 -5.90
N ALA A 214 -23.20 10.61 -5.62
CA ALA A 214 -21.97 10.71 -6.41
C ALA A 214 -21.12 9.44 -6.32
N THR A 215 -21.11 8.73 -5.17
CA THR A 215 -20.37 7.46 -5.03
C THR A 215 -21.10 6.26 -5.66
N GLU A 216 -22.43 6.31 -5.79
CA GLU A 216 -23.24 5.28 -6.47
C GLU A 216 -23.26 5.43 -8.00
N THR A 217 -23.20 6.67 -8.50
CA THR A 217 -23.34 6.93 -9.93
C THR A 217 -22.12 6.41 -10.69
N SER A 218 -22.33 5.66 -11.76
CA SER A 218 -21.25 5.25 -12.65
C SER A 218 -20.67 6.47 -13.37
N GLY A 219 -19.47 6.90 -12.99
CA GLY A 219 -18.78 7.99 -13.65
C GLY A 219 -17.84 8.75 -12.72
N PHE A 220 -17.23 9.80 -13.26
CA PHE A 220 -16.40 10.73 -12.51
C PHE A 220 -17.23 11.95 -12.09
N SER A 221 -17.09 12.36 -10.83
CA SER A 221 -17.72 13.57 -10.28
C SER A 221 -16.80 14.25 -9.28
N VAL A 222 -16.84 15.58 -9.23
CA VAL A 222 -16.11 16.39 -8.26
C VAL A 222 -17.10 17.25 -7.49
N VAL A 223 -17.00 17.24 -6.17
CA VAL A 223 -17.85 18.04 -5.28
C VAL A 223 -16.95 18.84 -4.34
N LEU A 224 -17.20 20.14 -4.24
CA LEU A 224 -16.62 20.99 -3.21
C LEU A 224 -17.56 21.02 -2.01
N LEU A 225 -17.11 20.50 -0.87
CA LEU A 225 -17.81 20.62 0.41
C LEU A 225 -17.27 21.84 1.17
N ASP A 226 -17.92 22.98 1.01
CA ASP A 226 -17.54 24.22 1.70
C ASP A 226 -18.20 24.33 3.08
N GLY A 227 -17.42 24.76 4.07
CA GLY A 227 -17.87 24.91 5.44
C GLY A 227 -16.75 25.35 6.38
N VAL A 228 -17.08 26.28 7.27
CA VAL A 228 -16.14 26.78 8.30
C VAL A 228 -15.63 25.66 9.21
N PRO A 229 -14.46 25.78 9.83
CA PRO A 229 -14.00 24.82 10.83
C PRO A 229 -15.06 24.57 11.92
N GLY A 230 -15.27 23.31 12.28
CA GLY A 230 -16.30 22.91 13.25
C GLY A 230 -17.73 22.79 12.69
N SER A 231 -17.98 23.13 11.42
CA SER A 231 -19.29 22.94 10.75
C SER A 231 -19.66 21.46 10.52
N GLY A 232 -18.79 20.52 10.84
CA GLY A 232 -19.04 19.09 10.71
C GLY A 232 -18.78 18.49 9.32
N LYS A 233 -17.94 19.12 8.48
CA LYS A 233 -17.53 18.57 7.16
C LYS A 233 -17.11 17.10 7.22
N THR A 234 -16.35 16.72 8.25
CA THR A 234 -15.92 15.34 8.49
C THR A 234 -17.08 14.36 8.57
N GLU A 235 -18.15 14.71 9.30
CA GLU A 235 -19.30 13.82 9.45
C GLU A 235 -20.09 13.67 8.15
N VAL A 236 -20.06 14.71 7.30
CA VAL A 236 -20.69 14.69 5.97
C VAL A 236 -19.95 13.77 5.02
N TYR A 237 -18.63 13.93 4.85
CA TYR A 237 -17.89 13.04 3.95
C TYR A 237 -17.77 11.62 4.49
N PHE A 238 -17.88 11.39 5.81
CA PHE A 238 -17.99 10.05 6.38
C PHE A 238 -19.23 9.29 5.90
N GLN A 239 -20.31 9.96 5.50
CA GLN A 239 -21.43 9.28 4.86
C GLN A 239 -21.05 8.73 3.48
N ALA A 240 -20.29 9.51 2.69
CA ALA A 240 -19.75 9.06 1.42
C ALA A 240 -18.75 7.90 1.59
N VAL A 241 -17.91 7.94 2.63
CA VAL A 241 -17.01 6.85 3.00
C VAL A 241 -17.83 5.60 3.34
N ALA A 242 -18.84 5.71 4.21
CA ALA A 242 -19.71 4.59 4.59
C ALA A 242 -20.39 3.99 3.35
N LYS A 243 -20.83 4.83 2.42
CA LYS A 243 -21.46 4.40 1.18
C LYS A 243 -20.51 3.65 0.23
N ALA A 244 -19.25 4.09 0.12
CA ALA A 244 -18.24 3.35 -0.63
C ALA A 244 -17.90 2.00 0.03
N LEU A 245 -17.91 1.95 1.37
CA LEU A 245 -17.68 0.73 2.15
C LEU A 245 -18.84 -0.27 2.07
N GLU A 246 -20.09 0.19 1.94
CA GLU A 246 -21.26 -0.67 1.68
C GLU A 246 -21.05 -1.55 0.44
N HIS A 247 -20.30 -1.06 -0.56
CA HIS A 247 -19.95 -1.77 -1.77
C HIS A 247 -18.56 -2.43 -1.72
N SER A 248 -17.94 -2.51 -0.55
CA SER A 248 -16.59 -3.06 -0.33
C SER A 248 -15.52 -2.45 -1.23
N ARG A 249 -15.64 -1.16 -1.58
CA ARG A 249 -14.67 -0.44 -2.41
C ARG A 249 -13.68 0.32 -1.54
N GLN A 250 -12.52 0.65 -2.10
CA GLN A 250 -11.47 1.38 -1.38
C GLN A 250 -11.74 2.89 -1.38
N VAL A 251 -11.32 3.55 -0.30
CA VAL A 251 -11.40 5.00 -0.11
C VAL A 251 -10.04 5.54 0.29
N LEU A 252 -9.66 6.66 -0.30
CA LEU A 252 -8.48 7.43 0.09
C LEU A 252 -8.92 8.77 0.70
N VAL A 253 -8.47 9.05 1.93
CA VAL A 253 -8.59 10.35 2.57
C VAL A 253 -7.21 10.99 2.62
N LEU A 254 -7.03 12.04 1.84
CA LEU A 254 -5.86 12.88 1.84
C LEU A 254 -6.01 13.98 2.89
N LEU A 255 -5.08 14.00 3.84
CA LEU A 255 -4.97 15.05 4.86
C LEU A 255 -3.62 15.78 4.69
N PRO A 256 -3.53 17.06 5.07
CA PRO A 256 -2.24 17.69 5.32
C PRO A 256 -1.41 16.86 6.31
N GLU A 257 -0.09 16.78 6.13
CA GLU A 257 0.78 15.87 6.92
C GLU A 257 0.67 16.12 8.44
N ILE A 258 0.46 17.37 8.85
CA ILE A 258 0.27 17.78 10.25
C ILE A 258 -1.18 17.51 10.73
N ALA A 259 -2.14 17.45 9.80
CA ALA A 259 -3.55 17.27 10.07
C ALA A 259 -3.98 15.80 10.21
N LEU A 260 -3.05 14.84 10.01
CA LEU A 260 -3.10 13.46 10.51
C LEU A 260 -3.09 13.48 12.05
N SER A 261 -4.11 14.13 12.60
CA SER A 261 -4.24 14.43 14.01
C SER A 261 -4.93 13.26 14.68
N ALA A 262 -4.56 13.02 15.94
CA ALA A 262 -5.25 12.06 16.80
C ALA A 262 -6.76 12.31 16.87
N GLN A 263 -7.21 13.54 16.60
CA GLN A 263 -8.64 13.90 16.57
C GLN A 263 -9.36 13.26 15.37
N TRP A 264 -8.79 13.29 14.17
CA TRP A 264 -9.42 12.69 13.00
C TRP A 264 -9.50 11.16 13.17
N LEU A 265 -8.41 10.53 13.60
CA LEU A 265 -8.37 9.09 13.88
C LEU A 265 -9.38 8.69 14.96
N ALA A 266 -9.52 9.48 16.03
CA ALA A 266 -10.52 9.23 17.07
C ALA A 266 -11.95 9.32 16.54
N ARG A 267 -12.25 10.29 15.66
CA ARG A 267 -13.57 10.40 15.01
C ARG A 267 -13.82 9.23 14.08
N PHE A 268 -12.84 8.83 13.26
CA PHE A 268 -12.94 7.67 12.39
C PHE A 268 -13.24 6.41 13.21
N LYS A 269 -12.48 6.15 14.28
CA LYS A 269 -12.69 5.02 15.18
C LYS A 269 -14.06 5.06 15.87
N ALA A 270 -14.52 6.24 16.26
CA ALA A 270 -15.85 6.41 16.80
C ALA A 270 -16.93 6.06 15.76
N ARG A 271 -16.80 6.53 14.52
CA ARG A 271 -17.76 6.33 13.43
C ARG A 271 -17.75 4.92 12.83
N PHE A 272 -16.60 4.24 12.79
CA PHE A 272 -16.44 2.98 12.06
C PHE A 272 -15.93 1.81 12.92
N GLY A 273 -15.69 2.02 14.22
CA GLY A 273 -15.32 0.95 15.17
C GLY A 273 -13.90 0.40 15.04
N GLY A 274 -13.17 0.75 13.98
CA GLY A 274 -11.79 0.35 13.73
C GLY A 274 -10.89 1.54 13.38
N ASP A 275 -9.59 1.28 13.30
CA ASP A 275 -8.62 2.28 12.85
C ASP A 275 -8.49 2.21 11.31
N PRO A 276 -8.32 3.34 10.62
CA PRO A 276 -8.05 3.34 9.18
C PRO A 276 -6.61 2.90 8.91
N VAL A 277 -6.32 2.56 7.66
CA VAL A 277 -4.95 2.24 7.25
C VAL A 277 -4.18 3.53 7.01
N GLU A 278 -3.16 3.79 7.81
CA GLU A 278 -2.38 5.03 7.72
C GLU A 278 -1.25 4.93 6.69
N TRP A 279 -0.95 6.03 6.00
CA TRP A 279 0.19 6.20 5.10
C TRP A 279 0.90 7.55 5.28
N HIS A 280 2.03 7.53 5.98
CA HIS A 280 2.86 8.71 6.23
C HIS A 280 4.36 8.37 6.31
N SER A 281 5.18 9.40 6.48
CA SER A 281 6.65 9.34 6.51
C SER A 281 7.20 8.57 7.71
N ASP A 282 6.60 8.73 8.90
CA ASP A 282 7.04 8.07 10.15
C ASP A 282 6.79 6.55 10.24
N LEU A 283 6.12 5.94 9.25
CA LEU A 283 5.90 4.50 9.24
C LEU A 283 7.20 3.72 9.09
N THR A 284 7.38 2.69 9.93
CA THR A 284 8.54 1.79 9.81
C THR A 284 8.56 1.07 8.46
N PRO A 285 9.73 0.65 7.93
CA PRO A 285 9.81 -0.06 6.66
C PRO A 285 8.94 -1.31 6.58
N SER A 286 8.78 -2.04 7.70
CA SER A 286 7.90 -3.21 7.75
C SER A 286 6.44 -2.81 7.58
N VAL A 287 5.99 -1.80 8.31
CA VAL A 287 4.60 -1.33 8.23
C VAL A 287 4.30 -0.75 6.85
N ARG A 288 5.21 0.06 6.27
CA ARG A 288 5.05 0.57 4.90
C ARG A 288 4.87 -0.55 3.88
N ARG A 289 5.67 -1.62 4.00
CA ARG A 289 5.57 -2.79 3.12
C ARG A 289 4.23 -3.50 3.26
N ASP A 290 3.82 -3.77 4.49
CA ASP A 290 2.61 -4.53 4.77
C ASP A 290 1.36 -3.71 4.40
N THR A 291 1.38 -2.39 4.64
CA THR A 291 0.35 -1.43 4.21
C THR A 291 0.26 -1.33 2.69
N TRP A 292 1.39 -1.16 1.98
CA TRP A 292 1.38 -1.06 0.53
C TRP A 292 0.78 -2.33 -0.11
N ARG A 293 1.13 -3.52 0.41
CA ARG A 293 0.51 -4.79 0.00
C ARG A 293 -0.97 -4.87 0.31
N ALA A 294 -1.39 -4.44 1.51
CA ALA A 294 -2.81 -4.41 1.85
C ALA A 294 -3.62 -3.54 0.90
N ILE A 295 -3.04 -2.43 0.43
CA ILE A 295 -3.67 -1.54 -0.54
C ILE A 295 -3.73 -2.18 -1.92
N SER A 296 -2.60 -2.72 -2.42
CA SER A 296 -2.54 -3.33 -3.76
C SER A 296 -3.39 -4.60 -3.89
N GLU A 297 -3.58 -5.33 -2.79
CA GLU A 297 -4.42 -6.52 -2.71
C GLU A 297 -5.90 -6.19 -2.43
N GLY A 298 -6.26 -4.90 -2.31
CA GLY A 298 -7.63 -4.45 -2.05
C GLY A 298 -8.15 -4.64 -0.62
N ARG A 299 -7.31 -5.19 0.28
CA ARG A 299 -7.66 -5.46 1.68
C ARG A 299 -7.82 -4.18 2.50
N ALA A 300 -7.01 -3.15 2.25
CA ALA A 300 -7.12 -1.86 2.91
C ALA A 300 -8.31 -1.07 2.35
N ARG A 301 -9.43 -1.04 3.08
CA ARG A 301 -10.68 -0.40 2.65
C ARG A 301 -10.69 1.11 2.80
N VAL A 302 -10.19 1.64 3.92
CA VAL A 302 -9.99 3.08 4.08
C VAL A 302 -8.53 3.35 4.35
N VAL A 303 -7.93 4.17 3.48
CA VAL A 303 -6.56 4.66 3.63
C VAL A 303 -6.61 6.14 3.97
N VAL A 304 -5.91 6.54 5.03
CA VAL A 304 -5.67 7.94 5.36
C VAL A 304 -4.19 8.24 5.17
N GLY A 305 -3.85 9.32 4.48
CA GLY A 305 -2.45 9.62 4.23
C GLY A 305 -2.18 11.04 3.76
N ALA A 306 -0.91 11.40 3.75
CA ALA A 306 -0.45 12.63 3.13
C ALA A 306 -0.44 12.51 1.59
N ARG A 307 0.00 13.56 0.90
CA ARG A 307 0.05 13.66 -0.58
C ARG A 307 0.59 12.42 -1.32
N SER A 308 1.59 11.73 -0.75
CA SER A 308 2.20 10.56 -1.40
C SER A 308 1.27 9.34 -1.49
N ALA A 309 0.21 9.30 -0.67
CA ALA A 309 -0.78 8.22 -0.70
C ALA A 309 -1.56 8.17 -2.02
N LEU A 310 -1.62 9.28 -2.76
CA LEU A 310 -2.25 9.34 -4.08
C LEU A 310 -1.60 8.41 -5.12
N PHE A 311 -0.31 8.06 -4.95
CA PHE A 311 0.41 7.18 -5.87
C PHE A 311 0.31 5.70 -5.50
N LEU A 312 -0.47 5.35 -4.47
CA LEU A 312 -0.63 3.95 -4.08
C LEU A 312 -1.51 3.19 -5.10
N PRO A 313 -1.22 1.92 -5.35
CA PRO A 313 -1.84 1.16 -6.44
C PRO A 313 -3.19 0.55 -6.02
N PHE A 314 -4.21 1.38 -5.82
CA PHE A 314 -5.55 0.90 -5.46
C PHE A 314 -6.20 0.12 -6.62
N PRO A 315 -6.51 -1.18 -6.47
CA PRO A 315 -7.24 -1.94 -7.50
C PRO A 315 -8.70 -1.49 -7.67
N ASP A 316 -9.34 -0.98 -6.62
CA ASP A 316 -10.76 -0.59 -6.67
C ASP A 316 -11.06 0.65 -5.81
N LEU A 317 -10.47 1.79 -6.19
CA LEU A 317 -10.70 3.09 -5.56
C LEU A 317 -12.04 3.68 -6.02
N ALA A 318 -12.94 3.96 -5.07
CA ALA A 318 -14.24 4.57 -5.34
C ALA A 318 -14.31 6.06 -4.98
N LEU A 319 -13.55 6.48 -3.98
CA LEU A 319 -13.64 7.83 -3.42
C LEU A 319 -12.26 8.34 -3.02
N ILE A 320 -11.97 9.57 -3.41
CA ILE A 320 -10.87 10.36 -2.87
C ILE A 320 -11.46 11.58 -2.17
N VAL A 321 -11.12 11.77 -0.91
CA VAL A 321 -11.43 12.98 -0.13
C VAL A 321 -10.13 13.75 0.04
N ALA A 322 -10.08 15.01 -0.38
CA ALA A 322 -8.98 15.92 -0.05
C ALA A 322 -9.48 16.91 1.01
N ASP A 323 -9.17 16.64 2.28
CA ASP A 323 -9.56 17.53 3.38
C ASP A 323 -8.60 18.72 3.44
N GLU A 324 -9.12 19.88 3.87
CA GLU A 324 -8.35 21.14 3.90
C GLU A 324 -7.65 21.43 2.56
N GLU A 325 -8.37 21.30 1.44
CA GLU A 325 -7.81 21.32 0.06
C GLU A 325 -6.94 22.53 -0.29
N HIS A 326 -7.16 23.65 0.40
CA HIS A 326 -6.41 24.89 0.24
C HIS A 326 -4.99 24.84 0.83
N ASP A 327 -4.67 23.81 1.61
CA ASP A 327 -3.38 23.67 2.28
C ASP A 327 -2.22 23.47 1.28
N ALA A 328 -1.17 24.28 1.44
CA ALA A 328 -0.02 24.28 0.54
C ALA A 328 0.79 22.97 0.58
N SER A 329 0.66 22.16 1.63
CA SER A 329 1.35 20.88 1.77
C SER A 329 0.95 19.86 0.70
N PHE A 330 -0.18 20.05 0.00
CA PHE A 330 -0.52 19.25 -1.17
C PHE A 330 0.43 19.45 -2.36
N LYS A 331 1.22 20.54 -2.38
CA LYS A 331 2.24 20.78 -3.40
C LYS A 331 3.57 20.12 -3.04
N GLN A 332 4.03 19.19 -3.89
CA GLN A 332 5.39 18.65 -3.85
C GLN A 332 6.34 19.59 -4.60
N GLU A 333 7.43 19.98 -3.94
CA GLU A 333 8.43 20.91 -4.50
C GLU A 333 9.78 20.24 -4.83
N ASP A 334 9.96 18.98 -4.45
CA ASP A 334 11.18 18.20 -4.72
C ASP A 334 10.92 16.96 -5.59
N GLY A 335 11.86 16.65 -6.47
CA GLY A 335 11.76 15.57 -7.45
C GLY A 335 10.71 15.84 -8.53
N VAL A 336 9.64 15.04 -8.57
CA VAL A 336 8.50 15.27 -9.46
C VAL A 336 7.61 16.34 -8.83
N ILE A 337 7.49 17.50 -9.49
CA ILE A 337 6.72 18.63 -8.97
C ILE A 337 5.25 18.47 -9.37
N TYR A 338 4.38 18.09 -8.42
CA TYR A 338 2.93 17.92 -8.63
C TYR A 338 2.12 18.55 -7.49
N ASN A 339 0.82 18.78 -7.71
CA ASN A 339 -0.13 19.17 -6.66
C ASN A 339 -1.14 18.03 -6.46
N ALA A 340 -1.14 17.40 -5.29
CA ALA A 340 -1.96 16.22 -5.03
C ALA A 340 -3.46 16.46 -5.21
N ARG A 341 -3.98 17.65 -4.89
CA ARG A 341 -5.38 18.00 -5.14
C ARG A 341 -5.69 17.98 -6.63
N ASP A 342 -4.86 18.64 -7.42
CA ASP A 342 -5.04 18.71 -8.88
C ASP A 342 -4.85 17.34 -9.53
N MET A 343 -3.96 16.50 -8.98
CA MET A 343 -3.75 15.15 -9.47
C MET A 343 -4.86 14.17 -9.01
N ALA A 344 -5.64 14.50 -7.97
CA ALA A 344 -6.70 13.61 -7.46
C ALA A 344 -7.96 13.63 -8.34
N VAL A 345 -8.09 14.60 -9.24
CA VAL A 345 -9.30 14.84 -10.05
C VAL A 345 -9.17 14.35 -11.50
N VAL A 346 -8.18 13.51 -11.84
CA VAL A 346 -7.84 13.16 -13.24
C VAL A 346 -7.76 11.68 -13.54
#